data_AF-A0A829I0F2-F1
#
_entry.id   AF-A0A829I0F2-F1
#
_cell.length_a   1.000
_cell.length_b   1.000
_cell.length_c   1.000
_cell.angle_alpha   90.00
_cell.angle_beta   90.00
_cell.angle_gamma   90.00
#
_symmetry.space_group_name_H-M   'P 1'
#
loop_
_entity.id
_entity.type
_entity.pdbx_description
1 polymer ?
#
loop_
_entity_poly.entity_id
_entity_poly.type
_entity_poly.pdbx_seq_one_letter_code
_entity_poly.pdbx_strand_id
1 'polypeptide(L)'
;MNKWGLDPASVKGVDDGLQRGCIWNGKNWYVQQLVVNRSISEYLDPNNYPDAQPLTIAGLQGSQHRLSQPGTGFCSVQIPSQRAVVATLVTVDPEAAGAIPDACPKAIEIATDSAAKLPK
;
A
#
# COMPACT_ATOMS: atom_id res chain seq x y z
N MET A 1 11.21 -2.18 -16.97
CA MET A 1 10.81 -1.91 -15.58
C MET A 1 10.48 -0.43 -15.44
N ASN A 2 9.46 -0.09 -14.65
CA ASN A 2 9.13 1.32 -14.35
C ASN A 2 10.10 1.90 -13.30
N LYS A 3 9.92 3.17 -12.92
CA LYS A 3 10.76 3.85 -11.92
C LYS A 3 10.84 3.16 -10.55
N TRP A 4 9.90 2.26 -10.24
CA TRP A 4 9.86 1.50 -9.00
C TRP A 4 10.49 0.12 -9.11
N GLY A 5 10.89 -0.33 -10.31
CA GLY A 5 11.39 -1.69 -10.53
C GLY A 5 10.29 -2.74 -10.73
N LEU A 6 9.04 -2.32 -10.97
CA LEU A 6 7.94 -3.20 -11.32
C LEU A 6 7.93 -3.48 -12.84
N ASP A 7 7.40 -4.63 -13.21
CA ASP A 7 7.06 -4.98 -14.58
C ASP A 7 5.63 -4.50 -14.93
N PRO A 8 5.46 -3.49 -15.80
CA PRO A 8 4.14 -3.02 -16.21
C PRO A 8 3.29 -4.10 -16.89
N ALA A 9 3.91 -5.09 -17.55
CA ALA A 9 3.19 -6.16 -18.24
C ALA A 9 2.64 -7.23 -17.28
N SER A 10 3.11 -7.23 -16.02
CA SER A 10 2.67 -8.19 -14.99
C SER A 10 1.33 -7.86 -14.34
N VAL A 11 0.69 -6.75 -14.76
CA VAL A 11 -0.54 -6.25 -14.15
C VAL A 11 -1.65 -7.31 -14.14
N LYS A 12 -2.24 -7.52 -12.96
CA LYS A 12 -3.41 -8.38 -12.78
C LYS A 12 -4.47 -7.66 -11.96
N GLY A 13 -5.72 -7.73 -12.41
CA GLY A 13 -6.86 -7.17 -11.68
C GLY A 13 -7.14 -7.93 -10.37
N VAL A 14 -7.56 -7.19 -9.36
CA VAL A 14 -8.13 -7.70 -8.10
C VAL A 14 -9.57 -7.22 -8.03
N ASP A 15 -10.50 -8.15 -7.87
CA ASP A 15 -11.89 -7.87 -7.56
C ASP A 15 -12.45 -9.07 -6.76
N ASP A 16 -12.67 -8.86 -5.47
CA ASP A 16 -13.20 -9.87 -4.54
C ASP A 16 -14.55 -9.46 -3.94
N GLY A 17 -15.18 -8.41 -4.49
CA GLY A 17 -16.42 -7.82 -3.99
C GLY A 17 -16.28 -6.91 -2.76
N LEU A 18 -15.14 -6.93 -2.06
CA LEU A 18 -14.84 -6.03 -0.94
C LEU A 18 -13.87 -4.91 -1.37
N GLN A 19 -12.92 -5.24 -2.22
CA GLN A 19 -11.88 -4.36 -2.72
C GLN A 19 -11.68 -4.58 -4.21
N ARG A 20 -11.26 -3.51 -4.89
CA ARG A 20 -10.95 -3.54 -6.32
C ARG A 20 -9.58 -2.93 -6.56
N GLY A 21 -8.86 -3.37 -7.58
CA GLY A 21 -7.56 -2.79 -7.86
C GLY A 21 -6.69 -3.65 -8.75
N CYS A 22 -5.38 -3.50 -8.58
CA CYS A 22 -4.39 -4.19 -9.40
C CYS A 22 -3.18 -4.62 -8.58
N ILE A 23 -2.53 -5.68 -9.03
CA ILE A 23 -1.22 -6.16 -8.55
C ILE A 23 -0.20 -6.00 -9.66
N TRP A 24 1.01 -5.57 -9.32
CA TRP A 24 2.18 -5.60 -10.19
C TRP A 24 3.33 -6.30 -9.50
N ASN A 25 4.08 -7.09 -10.26
CA ASN A 25 5.24 -7.82 -9.77
C ASN A 25 6.54 -7.07 -10.09
N GLY A 26 7.46 -7.10 -9.13
CA GLY A 26 8.87 -6.80 -9.30
C GLY A 26 9.70 -8.08 -9.13
N LYS A 27 11.02 -7.92 -9.01
CA LYS A 27 11.93 -9.06 -8.76
C LYS A 27 11.85 -9.49 -7.29
N ASN A 28 11.12 -10.57 -6.99
CA ASN A 28 10.91 -11.13 -5.64
C ASN A 28 10.23 -10.15 -4.66
N TRP A 29 9.34 -9.32 -5.18
CA TRP A 29 8.46 -8.45 -4.40
C TRP A 29 7.29 -8.03 -5.30
N TYR A 30 6.19 -7.57 -4.71
CA TYR A 30 5.04 -7.07 -5.46
C TYR A 30 4.35 -5.92 -4.74
N VAL A 31 3.56 -5.15 -5.50
CA VAL A 31 2.68 -4.12 -4.96
C VAL A 31 1.24 -4.41 -5.34
N GLN A 32 0.32 -4.16 -4.41
CA GLN A 32 -1.11 -4.07 -4.67
C GLN A 32 -1.54 -2.61 -4.48
N GLN A 33 -2.29 -2.07 -5.45
CA GLN A 33 -3.07 -0.85 -5.26
C GLN A 33 -4.54 -1.22 -5.23
N LEU A 34 -5.15 -1.02 -4.07
CA LEU A 34 -6.51 -1.44 -3.78
C LEU A 34 -7.35 -0.21 -3.43
N VAL A 35 -8.60 -0.21 -3.90
CA VAL A 35 -9.61 0.78 -3.57
C VAL A 35 -10.67 0.10 -2.73
N VAL A 36 -10.92 0.65 -1.55
CA VAL A 36 -11.88 0.11 -0.58
C VAL A 36 -12.86 1.21 -0.22
N ASN A 37 -14.17 0.94 -0.29
CA ASN A 37 -15.21 1.91 0.05
C ASN A 37 -15.37 2.03 1.59
N ARG A 38 -14.31 2.48 2.26
CA ARG A 38 -14.19 2.67 3.71
C ARG A 38 -13.58 4.02 4.04
N SER A 39 -13.74 4.46 5.29
CA SER A 39 -13.12 5.70 5.79
C SER A 39 -11.68 5.45 6.24
N ILE A 40 -10.81 6.46 6.12
CA ILE A 40 -9.45 6.40 6.68
C ILE A 40 -9.46 6.20 8.21
N SER A 41 -10.50 6.67 8.90
CA SER A 41 -10.64 6.48 10.35
C SER A 41 -10.70 5.01 10.74
N GLU A 42 -11.23 4.13 9.89
CA GLU A 42 -11.26 2.68 10.16
C GLU A 42 -9.85 2.07 10.18
N TYR A 43 -8.92 2.63 9.38
CA TYR A 43 -7.52 2.19 9.30
C TYR A 43 -6.63 2.80 10.38
N LEU A 44 -7.12 3.82 11.08
CA LEU A 44 -6.50 4.42 12.27
C LEU A 44 -7.06 3.84 13.57
N ASP A 45 -8.11 3.02 13.50
CA ASP A 45 -8.72 2.40 14.67
C ASP A 45 -7.86 1.22 15.16
N PRO A 46 -7.26 1.30 16.35
CA PRO A 46 -6.41 0.24 16.89
C PRO A 46 -7.18 -1.06 17.19
N ASN A 47 -8.52 -1.04 17.24
CA ASN A 47 -9.32 -2.26 17.35
C ASN A 47 -9.33 -3.07 16.05
N ASN A 48 -9.18 -2.39 14.90
CA ASN A 48 -9.10 -3.03 13.58
C ASN A 48 -7.64 -3.30 13.18
N TYR A 49 -6.75 -2.33 13.46
CA TYR A 49 -5.35 -2.35 13.06
C TYR A 49 -4.46 -1.96 14.26
N PRO A 50 -4.12 -2.91 15.15
CA PRO A 50 -3.42 -2.63 16.41
C PRO A 50 -2.05 -1.96 16.23
N ASP A 51 -1.40 -2.18 15.09
CA ASP A 51 -0.10 -1.62 14.72
C ASP A 51 -0.19 -0.41 13.79
N ALA A 52 -1.40 0.15 13.60
CA ALA A 52 -1.58 1.35 12.80
C ALA A 52 -0.85 2.55 13.38
N GLN A 53 -0.19 3.28 12.50
CA GLN A 53 0.48 4.55 12.79
C GLN A 53 -0.11 5.62 11.88
N PRO A 54 -0.44 6.82 12.41
CA PRO A 54 -0.83 7.94 11.57
C PRO A 54 0.34 8.40 10.70
N LEU A 55 0.04 8.77 9.46
CA LEU A 55 1.02 9.27 8.49
C LEU A 55 0.43 10.41 7.67
N THR A 56 1.25 11.36 7.24
CA THR A 56 0.83 12.38 6.27
C THR A 56 1.48 12.09 4.91
N ILE A 57 0.67 11.90 3.88
CA ILE A 57 1.11 11.66 2.50
C ILE A 57 0.56 12.77 1.62
N ALA A 58 1.45 13.60 1.03
CA ALA A 58 1.05 14.69 0.14
C ALA A 58 -0.08 15.59 0.70
N GLY A 59 -0.01 15.90 2.02
CA GLY A 59 -1.00 16.71 2.73
C GLY A 59 -2.29 15.97 3.14
N LEU A 60 -2.43 14.69 2.79
CA LEU A 60 -3.55 13.85 3.21
C LEU A 60 -3.18 13.12 4.51
N GLN A 61 -4.10 13.14 5.48
CA GLN A 61 -3.98 12.30 6.68
C GLN A 61 -4.30 10.85 6.30
N GLY A 62 -3.30 10.00 6.36
CA GLY A 62 -3.36 8.58 6.06
C GLY A 62 -2.91 7.72 7.25
N SER A 63 -2.72 6.44 6.98
CA SER A 63 -2.22 5.46 7.95
C SER A 63 -1.20 4.53 7.33
N GLN A 64 -0.38 3.93 8.18
CA GLN A 64 0.54 2.87 7.85
C GLN A 64 0.37 1.73 8.86
N HIS A 65 0.35 0.48 8.41
CA HIS A 65 0.38 -0.68 9.29
C HIS A 65 1.06 -1.88 8.62
N ARG A 66 1.46 -2.87 9.41
CA ARG A 66 2.03 -4.15 8.96
C ARG A 66 1.08 -5.33 9.17
N LEU A 67 -0.17 -5.07 9.58
CA LEU A 67 -1.16 -6.12 9.90
C LEU A 67 -0.65 -7.07 11.00
N SER A 68 0.14 -6.54 11.94
CA SER A 68 0.80 -7.34 12.99
C SER A 68 1.71 -8.45 12.46
N GLN A 69 2.13 -8.39 11.18
CA GLN A 69 3.09 -9.34 10.64
C GLN A 69 4.49 -9.09 11.23
N PRO A 70 5.24 -10.15 11.59
CA PRO A 70 6.60 -9.99 12.08
C PRO A 70 7.54 -9.49 10.98
N GLY A 71 8.55 -8.71 11.36
CA GLY A 71 9.59 -8.23 10.45
C GLY A 71 9.18 -7.04 9.59
N THR A 72 9.88 -6.85 8.48
CA THR A 72 9.80 -5.65 7.63
C THR A 72 9.36 -5.93 6.19
N GLY A 73 9.07 -7.20 5.87
CA GLY A 73 8.75 -7.64 4.51
C GLY A 73 7.37 -7.21 4.01
N PHE A 74 6.48 -6.75 4.90
CA PHE A 74 5.16 -6.25 4.53
C PHE A 74 4.94 -4.83 5.05
N CYS A 75 4.27 -4.01 4.24
CA CYS A 75 3.74 -2.73 4.68
C CYS A 75 2.51 -2.34 3.87
N SER A 76 1.52 -1.75 4.54
CA SER A 76 0.29 -1.24 3.95
C SER A 76 0.16 0.24 4.29
N VAL A 77 0.00 1.09 3.28
CA VAL A 77 -0.22 2.53 3.43
C VAL A 77 -1.58 2.89 2.86
N GLN A 78 -2.40 3.60 3.63
CA GLN A 78 -3.73 4.04 3.22
C GLN A 78 -3.80 5.55 3.13
N ILE A 79 -4.41 6.04 2.04
CA ILE A 79 -4.71 7.45 1.86
C ILE A 79 -6.18 7.65 1.48
N PRO A 80 -6.84 8.70 1.99
CA PRO A 80 -8.23 8.99 1.66
C PRO A 80 -8.38 9.47 0.21
N SER A 81 -9.50 9.12 -0.41
CA SER A 81 -9.94 9.55 -1.73
C SER A 81 -11.47 9.63 -1.76
N GLN A 82 -12.03 10.82 -1.50
CA GLN A 82 -13.47 11.02 -1.35
C GLN A 82 -14.13 10.06 -0.34
N ARG A 83 -14.95 9.11 -0.82
CA ARG A 83 -15.68 8.12 -0.01
C ARG A 83 -14.98 6.76 0.07
N ALA A 84 -13.72 6.71 -0.33
CA ALA A 84 -12.92 5.50 -0.36
C ALA A 84 -11.52 5.76 0.21
N VAL A 85 -10.83 4.66 0.45
CA VAL A 85 -9.40 4.62 0.73
C VAL A 85 -8.70 3.96 -0.44
N VAL A 86 -7.53 4.49 -0.80
CA VAL A 86 -6.57 3.83 -1.67
C VAL A 86 -5.47 3.25 -0.80
N ALA A 87 -5.33 1.93 -0.83
CA ALA A 87 -4.37 1.17 -0.06
C ALA A 87 -3.24 0.67 -0.96
N THR A 88 -2.02 1.07 -0.62
CA THR A 88 -0.78 0.64 -1.26
C THR A 88 -0.12 -0.42 -0.38
N LEU A 89 -0.18 -1.69 -0.80
CA LEU A 89 0.41 -2.81 -0.07
C LEU A 89 1.68 -3.24 -0.79
N VAL A 90 2.79 -3.30 -0.07
CA VAL A 90 4.06 -3.81 -0.58
C VAL A 90 4.43 -5.06 0.21
N THR A 91 4.71 -6.14 -0.52
CA THR A 91 5.23 -7.39 0.03
C THR A 91 6.57 -7.68 -0.63
N VAL A 92 7.57 -7.99 0.18
CA VAL A 92 8.95 -8.26 -0.22
C VAL A 92 9.30 -9.67 0.24
N ASP A 93 9.67 -10.52 -0.70
CA ASP A 93 10.12 -11.88 -0.39
C ASP A 93 11.53 -11.82 0.22
N PRO A 94 11.92 -12.81 1.06
CA PRO A 94 13.24 -12.84 1.69
C PRO A 94 14.42 -12.65 0.71
N GLU A 95 14.29 -13.14 -0.52
CA GLU A 95 15.28 -13.04 -1.59
C GLU A 95 15.50 -11.60 -2.09
N ALA A 96 14.54 -10.69 -1.86
CA ALA A 96 14.66 -9.26 -2.17
C ALA A 96 15.05 -8.41 -0.94
N ALA A 97 15.15 -8.98 0.26
CA ALA A 97 15.42 -8.21 1.49
C ALA A 97 16.77 -7.45 1.46
N GLY A 98 17.75 -7.92 0.70
CA GLY A 98 19.02 -7.20 0.51
C GLY A 98 18.85 -5.89 -0.30
N ALA A 99 17.86 -5.83 -1.19
CA ALA A 99 17.57 -4.65 -2.01
C ALA A 99 16.45 -3.78 -1.42
N ILE A 100 15.47 -4.41 -0.77
CA ILE A 100 14.33 -3.75 -0.11
C ILE A 100 14.26 -4.28 1.33
N PRO A 101 15.11 -3.78 2.25
CA PRO A 101 15.14 -4.28 3.63
C PRO A 101 13.90 -3.93 4.43
N ASP A 102 13.15 -2.90 4.02
CA ASP A 102 11.85 -2.56 4.58
C ASP A 102 10.87 -2.17 3.48
N ALA A 103 9.70 -2.78 3.50
CA ALA A 103 8.61 -2.52 2.58
C ALA A 103 7.99 -1.12 2.78
N CYS A 104 8.04 -0.53 3.98
CA CYS A 104 7.32 0.72 4.25
C CYS A 104 7.83 1.93 3.46
N PRO A 105 9.14 2.20 3.35
CA PRO A 105 9.64 3.26 2.47
C PRO A 105 9.14 3.12 1.02
N LYS A 106 9.07 1.89 0.49
CA LYS A 106 8.56 1.63 -0.87
C LYS A 106 7.05 1.88 -0.97
N ALA A 107 6.27 1.44 0.02
CA ALA A 107 4.83 1.69 0.07
C ALA A 107 4.51 3.19 0.14
N ILE A 108 5.25 3.94 0.96
CA ILE A 108 5.13 5.40 1.10
C ILE A 108 5.47 6.11 -0.22
N GLU A 109 6.56 5.74 -0.88
CA GLU A 109 6.98 6.30 -2.17
C GLU A 109 5.88 6.15 -3.22
N ILE A 110 5.33 4.94 -3.35
CA ILE A 110 4.28 4.63 -4.32
C ILE A 110 2.97 5.34 -3.93
N ALA A 111 2.58 5.32 -2.65
CA ALA A 111 1.38 6.02 -2.17
C ALA A 111 1.45 7.54 -2.42
N THR A 112 2.63 8.13 -2.27
CA THR A 112 2.87 9.56 -2.55
C THR A 112 2.64 9.89 -4.02
N ASP A 113 3.12 9.06 -4.94
CA ASP A 113 2.87 9.24 -6.38
C ASP A 113 1.40 9.02 -6.74
N SER A 114 0.75 8.04 -6.12
CA SER A 114 -0.68 7.79 -6.27
C SER A 114 -1.52 8.98 -5.80
N ALA A 115 -1.17 9.59 -4.66
CA ALA A 115 -1.91 10.70 -4.05
C ALA A 115 -2.07 11.91 -4.99
N ALA A 116 -1.12 12.14 -5.89
CA ALA A 116 -1.18 13.21 -6.90
C ALA A 116 -2.27 12.98 -7.97
N LYS A 117 -2.76 11.74 -8.11
CA LYS A 117 -3.70 11.30 -9.14
C LYS A 117 -5.11 11.03 -8.60
N LEU A 118 -5.28 11.05 -7.28
CA LEU A 118 -6.56 10.71 -6.65
C LEU A 118 -7.53 11.89 -6.66
N PRO A 119 -8.83 11.63 -6.90
CA PRO A 119 -9.89 12.58 -6.59
C PRO A 119 -9.78 13.03 -5.14
N LYS A 120 -9.85 14.35 -4.94
CA LYS A 120 -9.91 14.95 -3.61
C LYS A 120 -11.33 14.89 -3.08
#